data_AF-A0A1V5EEL4-F1
#
_entry.id   AF-A0A1V5EEL4-F1
#
_cell.length_a   1.000
_cell.length_b   1.000
_cell.length_c   1.000
_cell.angle_alpha   90.00
_cell.angle_beta   90.00
_cell.angle_gamma   90.00
#
_symmetry.space_group_name_H-M   'P 1'
#
loop_
_entity.id
_entity.type
_entity.pdbx_description
1 polymer ?
#
loop_
_entity_poly.entity_id
_entity_poly.type
_entity_poly.pdbx_seq_one_letter_code
_entity_poly.pdbx_strand_id
1 'polypeptide(L)'
;MANYLFEDLKDWSDVIKQLEMLSKSRKLKDHQNELIRVLHYDDNWRIREAAIQAVASIKEPSPALIAEVVGIMMRQDLYYEVRILAAEALGTILCSRKRGTLSEKALTAMYDVLRNPHPPFFHQAVEDSIRKIMGTIPDPLSIQDSFVPGKEKLL
;
A
#
# COMPACT_ATOMS: atom_id res chain seq x y z
N MET A 1 6.29 27.57 -11.27
CA MET A 1 7.16 26.38 -11.30
C MET A 1 6.79 25.55 -10.09
N ALA A 2 6.44 24.28 -10.28
CA ALA A 2 6.22 23.39 -9.14
C ALA A 2 7.59 23.11 -8.49
N ASN A 3 7.76 23.52 -7.23
CA ASN A 3 8.96 23.23 -6.46
C ASN A 3 8.80 21.83 -5.87
N TYR A 4 9.34 20.83 -6.57
CA TYR A 4 9.21 19.44 -6.17
C TYR A 4 10.29 19.08 -5.16
N LEU A 5 9.92 18.39 -4.09
CA LEU A 5 10.86 18.00 -3.04
C LEU A 5 11.98 17.08 -3.56
N PHE A 6 11.63 16.17 -4.47
CA PHE A 6 12.57 15.30 -5.15
C PHE A 6 12.86 15.88 -6.56
N GLU A 7 13.72 16.88 -6.68
CA GLU A 7 13.91 17.59 -7.96
C GLU A 7 14.28 16.66 -9.13
N ASP A 8 15.35 15.87 -8.98
CA ASP A 8 15.80 14.91 -9.99
C ASP A 8 15.70 13.46 -9.47
N LEU A 9 14.74 12.71 -10.02
CA LEU A 9 14.57 11.29 -9.70
C LEU A 9 15.68 10.41 -10.29
N LYS A 10 16.53 10.94 -11.18
CA LYS A 10 17.70 10.22 -11.71
C LYS A 10 18.83 10.15 -10.68
N ASP A 11 18.94 11.12 -9.77
CA ASP A 11 19.79 11.00 -8.59
C ASP A 11 19.07 10.22 -7.49
N TRP A 12 18.92 8.93 -7.76
CA TRP A 12 18.25 7.99 -6.87
C TRP A 12 18.91 7.91 -5.49
N SER A 13 20.20 8.21 -5.39
CA SER A 13 20.92 8.16 -4.12
C SER A 13 20.46 9.26 -3.17
N ASP A 14 20.22 10.46 -3.70
CA ASP A 14 19.74 11.60 -2.92
C ASP A 14 18.25 11.49 -2.61
N VAL A 15 17.44 10.99 -3.55
CA VAL A 15 16.03 10.70 -3.28
C VAL A 15 15.87 9.70 -2.14
N ILE A 16 16.65 8.61 -2.12
CA ILE A 16 16.60 7.62 -1.03
C ILE A 16 16.99 8.24 0.31
N LYS A 17 18.07 9.04 0.36
CA LYS A 17 18.46 9.74 1.60
C LYS A 17 17.36 10.66 2.10
N GLN A 18 16.70 11.39 1.19
CA GLN A 18 15.60 12.29 1.53
C GLN A 18 14.38 11.52 2.05
N LEU A 19 14.00 10.41 1.41
CA LEU A 19 12.93 9.53 1.89
C LEU A 19 13.21 9.01 3.30
N GLU A 20 14.45 8.56 3.55
CA GLU A 20 14.87 8.08 4.87
C GLU A 20 14.81 9.19 5.93
N MET A 21 15.31 10.39 5.61
CA MET A 21 15.24 11.55 6.51
C MET A 21 13.79 11.93 6.84
N LEU A 22 12.93 12.02 5.84
CA LEU A 22 11.52 12.38 6.01
C LEU A 22 10.75 11.31 6.80
N SER A 23 11.07 10.04 6.60
CA SER A 23 10.50 8.92 7.36
C SER A 23 10.89 9.03 8.83
N LYS A 24 12.18 9.20 9.13
CA LYS A 24 12.70 9.37 10.49
C LYS A 24 12.12 10.59 11.19
N SER A 25 11.94 11.70 10.46
CA SER A 25 11.36 12.93 11.01
C SER A 25 9.83 12.93 11.05
N ARG A 26 9.16 11.85 10.61
CA ARG A 26 7.69 11.73 10.48
C ARG A 26 7.04 12.83 9.63
N LYS A 27 7.78 13.40 8.68
CA LYS A 27 7.30 14.47 7.79
C LYS A 27 6.71 13.94 6.48
N LEU A 28 6.82 12.64 6.20
CA LEU A 28 6.23 12.04 5.00
C LEU A 28 4.71 12.23 4.90
N LYS A 29 4.02 12.40 6.03
CA LYS A 29 2.58 12.71 6.04
C LYS A 29 2.25 13.98 5.25
N ASP A 30 3.17 14.94 5.21
CA ASP A 30 3.01 16.25 4.56
C ASP A 30 3.49 16.23 3.09
N HIS A 31 4.09 15.12 2.65
CA HIS A 31 4.71 14.97 1.32
C HIS A 31 4.22 13.72 0.56
N GLN A 32 2.99 13.28 0.82
CA GLN A 32 2.46 12.05 0.21
C GLN A 32 2.29 12.13 -1.32
N ASN A 33 2.04 13.32 -1.88
CA ASN A 33 1.97 13.49 -3.34
C ASN A 33 3.33 13.24 -4.01
N GLU A 34 4.41 13.64 -3.34
CA GLU A 34 5.77 13.38 -3.82
C GLU A 34 6.09 11.88 -3.75
N LEU A 35 5.65 11.20 -2.68
CA LEU A 35 5.74 9.74 -2.59
C LEU A 35 4.99 9.05 -3.73
N ILE A 36 3.75 9.44 -4.02
CA ILE A 36 2.97 8.87 -5.15
C ILE A 36 3.74 9.04 -6.45
N ARG A 37 4.30 10.23 -6.70
CA ARG A 37 5.09 10.48 -7.92
C ARG A 37 6.33 9.58 -8.01
N VAL A 38 6.99 9.35 -6.88
CA VAL A 38 8.13 8.42 -6.81
C VAL A 38 7.70 6.98 -7.05
N LEU A 39 6.54 6.56 -6.53
CA LEU A 39 5.99 5.22 -6.74
C LEU A 39 5.67 4.95 -8.22
N HIS A 40 5.22 5.95 -8.96
CA HIS A 40 5.01 5.91 -10.41
C HIS A 40 6.29 5.90 -11.25
N TYR A 41 7.45 6.17 -10.65
CA TYR A 41 8.68 6.26 -11.41
C TYR A 41 9.19 4.87 -11.79
N ASP A 42 9.04 4.50 -13.06
CA ASP A 42 9.31 3.14 -13.52
C ASP A 42 10.80 2.81 -13.75
N ASP A 43 11.62 3.82 -14.03
CA ASP A 43 13.02 3.65 -14.45
C ASP A 43 13.96 3.17 -13.34
N ASN A 44 13.59 3.31 -12.06
CA ASN A 44 14.47 2.94 -10.95
C ASN A 44 13.76 2.15 -9.85
N TRP A 45 14.00 0.83 -9.84
CA TRP A 45 13.42 -0.09 -8.88
C TRP A 45 13.81 0.20 -7.43
N ARG A 46 15.04 0.69 -7.17
CA ARG A 46 15.53 0.96 -5.81
C ARG A 46 14.79 2.09 -5.13
N ILE A 47 14.50 3.17 -5.89
CA ILE A 47 13.74 4.29 -5.34
C ILE A 47 12.31 3.81 -5.01
N ARG A 48 11.72 2.98 -5.86
CA ARG A 48 10.37 2.44 -5.63
C ARG A 48 10.30 1.62 -4.34
N GLU A 49 11.26 0.71 -4.12
CA GLU A 49 11.33 -0.05 -2.87
C GLU A 49 11.49 0.88 -1.65
N ALA A 50 12.42 1.83 -1.72
CA ALA A 50 12.64 2.79 -0.64
C ALA A 50 11.37 3.61 -0.34
N ALA A 51 10.64 4.00 -1.38
CA ALA A 51 9.38 4.72 -1.23
C ALA A 51 8.29 3.85 -0.58
N ILE A 52 8.12 2.59 -1.00
CA ILE A 52 7.16 1.66 -0.37
C ILE A 52 7.51 1.41 1.10
N GLN A 53 8.78 1.19 1.42
CA GLN A 53 9.24 1.04 2.80
C GLN A 53 8.93 2.30 3.63
N ALA A 54 9.15 3.48 3.04
CA ALA A 54 8.83 4.75 3.67
C ALA A 54 7.31 4.91 3.94
N VAL A 55 6.44 4.40 3.06
CA VAL A 55 4.98 4.42 3.25
C VAL A 55 4.56 3.73 4.55
N ALA A 56 5.19 2.62 4.92
CA ALA A 56 4.86 1.88 6.14
C ALA A 56 5.02 2.72 7.44
N SER A 57 5.79 3.82 7.38
CA SER A 57 5.98 4.74 8.51
C SER A 57 4.89 5.81 8.65
N ILE A 58 3.96 5.91 7.70
CA ILE A 58 2.95 6.97 7.65
C ILE A 58 1.73 6.57 8.50
N LYS A 59 1.44 7.39 9.51
CA LYS A 59 0.29 7.17 10.42
C LYS A 59 -1.06 7.50 9.79
N GLU A 60 -1.10 8.52 8.93
CA GLU A 60 -2.33 9.03 8.31
C GLU A 60 -2.19 9.02 6.78
N PRO A 61 -2.18 7.83 6.16
CA PRO A 61 -2.06 7.73 4.71
C PRO A 61 -3.31 8.29 4.04
N SER A 62 -3.09 9.09 3.02
CA SER A 62 -4.13 9.64 2.16
C SER A 62 -4.79 8.52 1.33
N PRO A 63 -6.06 8.69 0.93
CA PRO A 63 -6.74 7.73 0.05
C PRO A 63 -5.98 7.44 -1.25
N ALA A 64 -5.39 8.48 -1.85
CA ALA A 64 -4.62 8.37 -3.08
C ALA A 64 -3.37 7.50 -2.89
N LEU A 65 -2.65 7.69 -1.78
CA LEU A 65 -1.47 6.89 -1.48
C LEU A 65 -1.82 5.41 -1.24
N ILE A 66 -2.92 5.12 -0.52
CA ILE A 66 -3.38 3.74 -0.33
C ILE A 66 -3.72 3.10 -1.68
N ALA A 67 -4.47 3.80 -2.53
CA ALA A 67 -4.83 3.30 -3.85
C ALA A 67 -3.59 2.98 -4.70
N GLU A 68 -2.56 3.83 -4.60
CA GLU A 68 -1.31 3.61 -5.32
C GLU A 68 -0.57 2.35 -4.86
N VAL A 69 -0.47 2.15 -3.54
CA VAL A 69 0.19 0.95 -2.98
C VAL A 69 -0.60 -0.32 -3.34
N VAL A 70 -1.93 -0.26 -3.37
CA VAL A 70 -2.76 -1.37 -3.90
C VAL A 70 -2.44 -1.62 -5.37
N GLY A 71 -2.31 -0.56 -6.19
CA GLY A 71 -1.92 -0.67 -7.59
C GLY A 71 -0.59 -1.40 -7.78
N ILE A 72 0.42 -1.07 -6.96
CA ILE A 72 1.74 -1.73 -6.98
C ILE A 72 1.64 -3.21 -6.62
N MET A 73 0.90 -3.58 -5.56
CA MET A 73 0.69 -4.98 -5.17
C MET A 73 0.05 -5.80 -6.30
N MET A 74 -0.87 -5.19 -7.06
CA MET A 74 -1.61 -5.83 -8.14
C MET A 74 -0.88 -5.79 -9.51
N ARG A 75 0.17 -4.98 -9.66
CA ARG A 75 0.90 -4.82 -10.94
C ARG A 75 1.68 -6.08 -11.30
N GLN A 76 1.30 -6.73 -12.40
CA GLN A 76 1.86 -8.03 -12.80
C GLN A 76 3.22 -7.95 -13.50
N ASP A 77 3.56 -6.80 -14.06
CA ASP A 77 4.85 -6.49 -14.69
C ASP A 77 5.97 -6.24 -13.67
N LEU A 78 5.61 -6.09 -12.39
CA LEU A 78 6.57 -5.95 -11.31
C LEU A 78 7.05 -7.29 -10.75
N TYR A 79 8.32 -7.32 -10.38
CA TYR A 79 8.92 -8.40 -9.62
C TYR A 79 8.26 -8.53 -8.24
N TYR A 80 8.20 -9.75 -7.70
CA TYR A 80 7.41 -10.02 -6.51
C TYR A 80 7.87 -9.28 -5.25
N GLU A 81 9.16 -9.00 -5.09
CA GLU A 81 9.69 -8.34 -3.88
C GLU A 81 8.99 -7.00 -3.61
N VAL A 82 8.88 -6.11 -4.61
CA VAL A 82 8.18 -4.84 -4.40
C VAL A 82 6.66 -5.00 -4.18
N ARG A 83 6.07 -6.07 -4.72
CA ARG A 83 4.64 -6.39 -4.50
C ARG A 83 4.40 -6.92 -3.09
N ILE A 84 5.34 -7.69 -2.54
CA ILE A 84 5.37 -8.14 -1.14
C ILE A 84 5.51 -6.93 -0.22
N LEU A 85 6.48 -6.06 -0.48
CA LEU A 85 6.67 -4.81 0.28
C LEU A 85 5.39 -3.95 0.28
N ALA A 86 4.67 -3.89 -0.86
CA ALA A 86 3.40 -3.18 -0.94
C ALA A 86 2.30 -3.82 -0.08
N ALA A 87 2.18 -5.15 -0.08
CA ALA A 87 1.25 -5.86 0.79
C ALA A 87 1.55 -5.58 2.28
N GLU A 88 2.82 -5.69 2.68
CA GLU A 88 3.26 -5.43 4.06
C GLU A 88 3.03 -3.97 4.49
N ALA A 89 3.27 -3.02 3.59
CA ALA A 89 2.99 -1.61 3.81
C ALA A 89 1.49 -1.38 4.04
N LEU A 90 0.62 -1.98 3.20
CA LEU A 90 -0.84 -1.94 3.38
C LEU A 90 -1.25 -2.54 4.74
N GLY A 91 -0.70 -3.69 5.09
CA GLY A 91 -0.93 -4.33 6.39
C GLY A 91 -0.60 -3.39 7.55
N THR A 92 0.50 -2.65 7.44
CA THR A 92 0.98 -1.72 8.47
C THR A 92 0.13 -0.45 8.55
N ILE A 93 -0.20 0.18 7.43
CA ILE A 93 -0.90 1.47 7.45
C ILE A 93 -2.41 1.33 7.67
N LEU A 94 -2.97 0.13 7.47
CA LEU A 94 -4.40 -0.15 7.64
C LEU A 94 -4.73 -0.83 8.98
N CYS A 95 -3.79 -1.46 9.68
CA CYS A 95 -4.08 -2.18 10.94
C CYS A 95 -4.59 -1.29 12.09
N SER A 96 -4.22 -0.01 12.09
CA SER A 96 -4.65 0.95 13.11
C SER A 96 -5.74 1.89 12.61
N ARG A 97 -6.26 1.69 11.39
CA ARG A 97 -7.28 2.55 10.78
C ARG A 97 -8.67 2.01 11.11
N LYS A 98 -9.62 2.91 11.38
CA LYS A 98 -11.05 2.53 11.39
C LYS A 98 -11.41 1.91 10.05
N ARG A 99 -12.11 0.77 10.09
CA ARG A 99 -12.61 0.14 8.87
C ARG A 99 -13.54 1.11 8.14
N GLY A 100 -13.41 1.12 6.82
CA GLY A 100 -14.19 1.94 5.90
C GLY A 100 -13.82 1.59 4.47
N THR A 101 -14.45 2.27 3.51
CA THR A 101 -14.43 1.89 2.09
C THR A 101 -13.04 1.66 1.49
N LEU A 102 -12.02 2.40 1.94
CA LEU A 102 -10.65 2.23 1.43
C LEU A 102 -9.97 0.96 1.97
N SER A 103 -10.11 0.69 3.27
CA SER A 103 -9.60 -0.55 3.87
C SER A 103 -10.29 -1.77 3.26
N GLU A 104 -11.59 -1.67 2.98
CA GLU A 104 -12.36 -2.72 2.30
C GLU A 104 -11.86 -2.96 0.87
N LYS A 105 -11.66 -1.91 0.08
CA LYS A 105 -11.10 -2.06 -1.28
C LYS A 105 -9.71 -2.70 -1.28
N ALA A 106 -8.84 -2.31 -0.34
CA ALA A 106 -7.53 -2.91 -0.20
C ALA A 106 -7.62 -4.40 0.19
N LEU A 107 -8.51 -4.75 1.12
CA LEU A 107 -8.77 -6.13 1.50
C LEU A 107 -9.30 -6.93 0.31
N THR A 108 -10.27 -6.42 -0.46
CA THR A 108 -10.78 -7.10 -1.66
C THR A 108 -9.64 -7.42 -2.63
N ALA A 109 -8.75 -6.47 -2.91
CA ALA A 109 -7.59 -6.70 -3.77
C ALA A 109 -6.64 -7.78 -3.20
N MET A 110 -6.41 -7.78 -1.89
CA MET A 110 -5.62 -8.82 -1.22
C MET A 110 -6.26 -10.21 -1.35
N TYR A 111 -7.58 -10.32 -1.16
CA TYR A 111 -8.28 -11.59 -1.37
C TYR A 111 -8.28 -12.05 -2.82
N ASP A 112 -8.31 -11.12 -3.77
CA ASP A 112 -8.17 -11.47 -5.18
C ASP A 112 -6.78 -12.06 -5.48
N VAL A 113 -5.72 -11.58 -4.81
CA VAL A 113 -4.40 -12.25 -4.88
C VAL A 113 -4.48 -13.70 -4.37
N LEU A 114 -5.14 -13.94 -3.23
CA LEU A 114 -5.25 -15.29 -2.67
C LEU A 114 -6.11 -16.24 -3.51
N ARG A 115 -7.07 -15.71 -4.29
CA ARG A 115 -7.92 -16.48 -5.20
C ARG A 115 -7.23 -16.86 -6.51
N ASN A 116 -6.17 -16.15 -6.89
CA ASN A 116 -5.48 -16.36 -8.16
C ASN A 116 -4.14 -17.10 -7.97
N PRO A 117 -3.67 -17.85 -8.98
CA PRO A 117 -2.38 -18.51 -8.92
C PRO A 117 -1.24 -17.49 -8.79
N HIS A 118 -0.57 -17.52 -7.64
CA HIS A 118 0.67 -16.80 -7.40
C HIS A 118 1.64 -17.68 -6.62
N PRO A 119 2.94 -17.35 -6.59
CA PRO A 119 3.91 -18.07 -5.78
C PRO A 119 3.53 -18.07 -4.30
N PRO A 120 3.77 -19.18 -3.57
CA PRO A 120 3.39 -19.30 -2.16
C PRO A 120 3.93 -18.19 -1.26
N PHE A 121 5.14 -17.69 -1.52
CA PHE A 121 5.73 -16.61 -0.72
C PHE A 121 4.96 -15.28 -0.86
N PHE A 122 4.31 -15.03 -2.00
CA PHE A 122 3.50 -13.83 -2.18
C PHE A 122 2.13 -13.99 -1.50
N HIS A 123 1.52 -15.18 -1.60
CA HIS A 123 0.32 -15.52 -0.82
C HIS A 123 0.57 -15.34 0.68
N GLN A 124 1.68 -15.86 1.20
CA GLN A 124 2.05 -15.75 2.62
C GLN A 124 2.12 -14.28 3.07
N ALA A 125 2.81 -13.41 2.32
CA ALA A 125 2.90 -11.99 2.65
C ALA A 125 1.54 -11.29 2.67
N VAL A 126 0.65 -11.65 1.73
CA VAL A 126 -0.71 -11.10 1.67
C VAL A 126 -1.56 -11.61 2.84
N GLU A 127 -1.49 -12.90 3.17
CA GLU A 127 -2.18 -13.48 4.33
C GLU A 127 -1.75 -12.82 5.65
N ASP A 128 -0.45 -12.60 5.83
CA ASP A 128 0.09 -11.95 7.02
C ASP A 128 -0.38 -10.49 7.11
N SER A 129 -0.46 -9.81 5.97
CA SER A 129 -0.97 -8.45 5.87
C SER A 129 -2.47 -8.36 6.20
N ILE A 130 -3.28 -9.30 5.68
CA ILE A 130 -4.71 -9.41 6.03
C ILE A 130 -4.85 -9.67 7.53
N ARG A 131 -4.09 -10.61 8.10
CA ARG A 131 -4.13 -10.94 9.53
C ARG A 131 -3.77 -9.72 10.38
N LYS A 132 -2.80 -8.92 9.94
CA LYS A 132 -2.41 -7.66 10.60
C LYS A 132 -3.54 -6.63 10.58
N ILE A 133 -4.30 -6.54 9.47
CA ILE A 133 -5.43 -5.61 9.33
C ILE A 133 -6.64 -6.05 10.16
N MET A 134 -6.94 -7.35 10.13
CA MET A 134 -8.21 -7.88 10.64
C MET A 134 -8.12 -8.53 12.02
N GLY A 135 -6.91 -8.85 12.49
CA GLY A 135 -6.65 -9.63 13.71
C GLY A 135 -6.80 -11.14 13.52
N THR A 136 -7.46 -11.58 12.44
CA THR A 136 -7.66 -12.98 12.02
C THR A 136 -7.63 -13.05 10.49
N ILE A 137 -7.57 -14.24 9.89
CA ILE A 137 -7.85 -14.44 8.46
C ILE A 137 -9.31 -14.89 8.34
N PRO A 138 -10.26 -14.00 8.01
CA PRO A 138 -11.63 -14.43 7.76
C PRO A 138 -11.76 -15.15 6.43
N ASP A 139 -12.77 -16.01 6.37
CA ASP A 139 -13.19 -16.70 5.15
C ASP A 139 -13.44 -15.67 4.03
N PRO A 140 -12.80 -15.82 2.85
CA PRO A 140 -12.99 -14.93 1.69
C PRO A 140 -14.46 -14.71 1.29
N LEU A 141 -15.36 -15.64 1.59
CA LEU A 141 -16.81 -15.53 1.34
C LEU A 141 -17.50 -14.58 2.32
N SER A 142 -17.01 -14.47 3.56
CA SER A 142 -17.59 -13.61 4.61
C SER A 142 -17.51 -12.12 4.27
N ILE A 143 -16.56 -11.73 3.41
CA ILE A 143 -16.35 -10.32 3.03
C ILE A 143 -17.35 -9.86 1.97
N GLN A 144 -17.83 -10.78 1.13
CA GLN A 144 -18.83 -10.47 0.11
C GLN A 144 -20.22 -10.20 0.74
N ASP A 145 -20.61 -10.96 1.76
CA ASP A 145 -21.91 -10.82 2.42
C ASP A 145 -22.04 -9.58 3.32
N SER A 146 -20.90 -9.07 3.82
CA SER A 146 -20.88 -7.82 4.59
C SER A 146 -21.10 -6.56 3.74
N PHE A 147 -21.14 -6.72 2.41
CA PHE A 147 -21.14 -5.60 1.47
C PHE A 147 -22.31 -5.70 0.48
N VAL A 148 -23.53 -5.54 1.01
CA VAL A 148 -24.66 -5.04 0.21
C VAL A 148 -24.83 -3.56 0.58
N PRO A 149 -24.37 -2.62 -0.26
CA PRO A 149 -24.70 -1.21 -0.07
C PRO A 149 -26.22 -1.07 -0.19
N GLY A 150 -26.90 -0.71 0.90
CA GLY A 150 -28.35 -0.44 0.89
C GLY A 150 -29.23 -1.31 1.80
N LYS A 151 -28.68 -2.13 2.71
CA LYS A 151 -29.51 -2.84 3.73
C LYS A 151 -29.76 -2.05 5.03
N GLU A 152 -29.28 -0.81 5.14
CA GLU A 152 -29.66 0.10 6.22
C GLU A 152 -30.87 0.94 5.81
N LYS A 153 -32.06 0.40 6.07
CA LYS A 153 -33.39 1.06 6.23
C LYS A 153 -34.46 0.20 5.56
N LEU A 154 -34.90 -0.84 6.25
CA LEU A 154 -36.25 -1.39 6.12
C LEU A 154 -36.51 -2.31 7.32
N LEU A 155 -36.53 -1.72 8.52
CA LEU A 155 -37.33 -2.17 9.67
C LEU A 155 -37.65 -0.94 10.52
#